data_AF-A0A098VRK0-F1
#
_entry.id   AF-A0A098VRK0-F1
#
_cell.length_a   1.000
_cell.length_b   1.000
_cell.length_c   1.000
_cell.angle_alpha   90.00
_cell.angle_beta   90.00
_cell.angle_gamma   90.00
#
_symmetry.space_group_name_H-M   'P 1'
#
loop_
_entity.id
_entity.type
_entity.pdbx_description
1 polymer ?
#
loop_
_entity_poly.entity_id
_entity_poly.type
_entity_poly.pdbx_seq_one_letter_code
_entity_poly.pdbx_strand_id
1 'polypeptide(L)'
;SLYLFDLLALNGQSVLDCNLLERFNKLWKCVIRPWESFHKDSPHKPPFRVLLKENFKSYHIAHVLNTVIPSLPHENDGLIFTPVYAPYIKGTCKQLFKWKPAGLNSVDFRILLAQDYSNRNDVWELWAGSITRHIDRAIETGSSDDPPTANSIAELFWDPEWKTPIENLAAHRDTDDSIAYTAVSNGGWRFLRLRRDKLTPNDVRVISNINKSISDGCTQDEVSRNIQP
;
A
#
# COMPACT_ATOMS: atom_id res chain seq x y z
N SER A 1 15.07 -16.03 -0.13
CA SER A 1 16.16 -15.39 -0.88
C SER A 1 16.32 -13.96 -0.42
N LEU A 2 17.54 -13.41 -0.48
CA LEU A 2 17.83 -12.01 -0.26
C LEU A 2 17.97 -11.31 -1.62
N TYR A 3 17.06 -10.39 -1.92
CA TYR A 3 17.08 -9.61 -3.16
C TYR A 3 17.76 -8.27 -2.92
N LEU A 4 18.92 -8.08 -3.54
CA LEU A 4 19.69 -6.85 -3.49
C LEU A 4 19.22 -5.91 -4.61
N PHE A 5 18.98 -4.65 -4.29
CA PHE A 5 18.42 -3.67 -5.22
C PHE A 5 19.22 -2.37 -5.34
N ASP A 6 20.32 -2.22 -4.59
CA ASP A 6 21.29 -1.12 -4.73
C ASP A 6 22.61 -1.48 -4.01
N LEU A 7 23.66 -0.67 -4.21
CA LEU A 7 24.97 -0.78 -3.57
C LEU A 7 25.49 0.60 -3.19
N LEU A 8 25.77 0.83 -1.90
CA LEU A 8 26.18 2.15 -1.38
C LEU A 8 27.69 2.28 -1.18
N ALA A 9 28.34 1.18 -0.81
CA ALA A 9 29.78 1.11 -0.59
C ALA A 9 30.31 -0.29 -0.93
N LEU A 10 31.56 -0.36 -1.37
CA LEU A 10 32.26 -1.60 -1.71
C LEU A 10 33.70 -1.52 -1.22
N ASN A 11 34.14 -2.51 -0.42
CA ASN A 11 35.51 -2.61 0.11
C ASN A 11 36.03 -1.32 0.77
N GLY A 12 35.19 -0.71 1.63
CA GLY A 12 35.53 0.53 2.34
C GLY A 12 35.44 1.80 1.50
N GLN A 13 35.15 1.70 0.20
CA GLN A 13 34.99 2.85 -0.69
C GLN A 13 33.52 3.15 -0.95
N SER A 14 33.17 4.44 -0.92
CA SER A 14 31.83 4.88 -1.29
C SER A 14 31.62 4.74 -2.80
N VAL A 15 30.40 4.35 -3.21
CA VAL A 15 30.00 4.31 -4.62
C VAL A 15 28.71 5.12 -4.86
N LEU A 16 28.41 6.06 -3.96
CA LEU A 16 27.16 6.84 -4.01
C LEU A 16 27.09 7.75 -5.23
N ASP A 17 28.24 8.25 -5.69
CA ASP A 17 28.34 9.14 -6.86
C ASP A 17 28.17 8.39 -8.20
N CYS A 18 28.27 7.05 -8.19
CA CYS A 18 27.98 6.23 -9.36
C CYS A 18 26.49 6.27 -9.69
N ASN A 19 26.16 6.14 -10.98
CA ASN A 19 24.78 5.96 -11.42
C ASN A 19 24.27 4.54 -11.09
N LEU A 20 22.97 4.29 -11.22
CA LEU A 20 22.34 3.01 -10.82
C LEU A 20 22.97 1.79 -11.51
N LEU A 21 23.22 1.89 -12.82
CA LEU A 21 23.75 0.77 -13.62
C LEU A 21 25.20 0.45 -13.24
N GLU A 22 26.00 1.47 -12.94
CA GLU A 22 27.36 1.29 -12.42
C GLU A 22 27.35 0.60 -11.06
N ARG A 23 26.44 1.02 -10.15
CA ARG A 23 26.25 0.41 -8.84
C ARG A 23 25.81 -1.06 -8.98
N PHE A 24 24.90 -1.38 -9.90
CA PHE A 24 24.47 -2.75 -10.21
C PHE A 24 25.59 -3.61 -10.79
N ASN A 25 26.36 -3.06 -11.74
CA ASN A 25 27.48 -3.78 -12.32
C ASN A 25 28.56 -4.10 -11.27
N LYS A 26 28.85 -3.16 -10.35
CA LYS A 26 29.74 -3.42 -9.20
C LYS A 26 29.15 -4.48 -8.27
N LEU A 27 27.88 -4.37 -7.93
CA LEU A 27 27.17 -5.33 -7.07
C LEU A 27 27.22 -6.75 -7.65
N TRP A 28 26.91 -6.89 -8.93
CA TRP A 28 26.94 -8.16 -9.64
C TRP A 28 28.35 -8.76 -9.68
N LYS A 29 29.33 -7.98 -10.15
CA LYS A 29 30.72 -8.47 -10.36
C LYS A 29 31.47 -8.75 -9.07
N CYS A 30 31.26 -7.94 -8.04
CA CYS A 30 32.09 -7.96 -6.84
C CYS A 30 31.42 -8.59 -5.62
N VAL A 31 30.10 -8.80 -5.64
CA VAL A 31 29.36 -9.39 -4.52
C VAL A 31 28.64 -10.67 -4.95
N ILE A 32 27.73 -10.56 -5.91
CA ILE A 32 26.83 -11.68 -6.26
C ILE A 32 27.60 -12.82 -6.94
N ARG A 33 28.32 -12.53 -8.03
CA ARG A 33 29.07 -13.56 -8.76
C ARG A 33 30.14 -14.25 -7.88
N PRO A 34 30.94 -13.54 -7.05
CA PRO A 34 31.85 -14.20 -6.11
C PRO A 34 31.13 -15.05 -5.07
N TRP A 35 30.01 -14.57 -4.52
CA TRP A 35 29.20 -15.32 -3.56
C TRP A 35 28.65 -16.61 -4.16
N GLU A 36 28.10 -16.55 -5.39
CA GLU A 36 27.63 -17.72 -6.12
C GLU A 36 28.76 -18.71 -6.39
N SER A 37 29.91 -18.22 -6.86
CA SER A 37 31.08 -19.07 -7.12
C SER A 37 31.58 -19.78 -5.87
N PHE A 38 31.58 -19.10 -4.72
CA PHE A 38 32.00 -19.69 -3.45
C PHE A 38 31.05 -20.80 -2.98
N HIS A 39 29.74 -20.63 -3.19
CA HIS A 39 28.73 -21.59 -2.71
C HIS A 39 28.37 -22.67 -3.72
N LYS A 40 28.82 -22.58 -4.97
CA LYS A 40 28.49 -23.54 -6.04
C LYS A 40 28.88 -24.98 -5.67
N ASP A 41 30.10 -25.14 -5.15
CA ASP A 41 30.69 -26.44 -4.82
C ASP A 41 30.80 -26.66 -3.29
N SER A 42 30.17 -25.78 -2.50
CA SER A 42 30.18 -25.90 -1.04
C SER A 42 29.32 -27.09 -0.59
N PRO A 43 29.83 -27.99 0.27
CA PRO A 43 29.02 -29.07 0.85
C PRO A 43 27.93 -28.53 1.78
N HIS A 44 28.10 -27.31 2.29
CA HIS A 44 27.12 -26.62 3.11
C HIS A 44 26.34 -25.61 2.26
N LYS A 45 25.03 -25.87 2.12
CA LYS A 45 24.12 -24.92 1.49
C LYS A 45 23.98 -23.66 2.36
N PRO A 46 24.05 -22.47 1.77
CA PRO A 46 23.84 -21.24 2.52
C PRO A 46 22.39 -21.15 3.02
N PRO A 47 22.14 -20.42 4.12
CA PRO A 47 20.79 -20.26 4.68
C PRO A 47 19.82 -19.54 3.73
N PHE A 48 20.35 -18.77 2.78
CA PHE A 48 19.57 -18.12 1.74
C PHE A 48 20.41 -17.92 0.48
N ARG A 49 19.72 -17.70 -0.65
CA ARG A 49 20.34 -17.25 -1.90
C ARG A 49 20.44 -15.73 -1.94
N VAL A 50 21.53 -15.20 -2.47
CA VAL A 50 21.70 -13.77 -2.76
C VAL A 50 21.43 -13.56 -4.25
N LEU A 51 20.51 -12.66 -4.59
CA LEU A 51 20.10 -12.40 -5.96
C LEU A 51 20.05 -10.89 -6.21
N LEU A 52 20.40 -10.46 -7.43
CA LEU A 52 20.07 -9.11 -7.87
C LEU A 52 18.56 -9.06 -8.15
N LYS A 53 17.87 -8.06 -7.60
CA LYS A 53 16.46 -7.83 -7.93
C LYS A 53 16.38 -7.48 -9.41
N GLU A 54 15.56 -8.21 -10.15
CA GLU A 54 15.33 -7.91 -11.56
C GLU A 54 14.65 -6.55 -11.70
N ASN A 55 15.16 -5.72 -12.61
CA ASN A 55 14.66 -4.39 -12.88
C ASN A 55 14.30 -4.28 -14.35
N PHE A 56 13.22 -3.57 -14.63
CA PHE A 56 12.72 -3.33 -15.98
C PHE A 56 12.80 -1.83 -16.28
N LYS A 57 13.00 -1.49 -17.54
CA LYS A 57 12.87 -0.10 -17.98
C LYS A 57 11.45 0.38 -17.73
N SER A 58 11.28 1.66 -17.42
CA SER A 58 9.97 2.24 -17.06
C SER A 58 8.91 1.99 -18.13
N TYR A 59 9.26 2.13 -19.41
CA TYR A 59 8.37 1.89 -20.55
C TYR A 59 8.03 0.41 -20.81
N HIS A 60 8.51 -0.53 -20.00
CA HIS A 60 8.06 -1.94 -19.99
C HIS A 60 7.03 -2.22 -18.89
N ILE A 61 6.39 -1.20 -18.33
CA ILE A 61 5.48 -1.34 -17.20
C ILE A 61 4.30 -2.29 -17.46
N ALA A 62 3.75 -2.31 -18.68
CA ALA A 62 2.68 -3.23 -19.03
C ALA A 62 3.11 -4.71 -18.87
N HIS A 63 4.36 -5.04 -19.23
CA HIS A 63 4.91 -6.38 -19.02
C HIS A 63 5.12 -6.69 -17.53
N VAL A 64 5.60 -5.70 -16.76
CA VAL A 64 5.78 -5.87 -15.31
C VAL A 64 4.44 -6.15 -14.62
N LEU A 65 3.42 -5.36 -14.93
CA LEU A 65 2.08 -5.48 -14.35
C LEU A 65 1.37 -6.77 -14.75
N ASN A 66 1.42 -7.14 -16.03
CA ASN A 66 0.59 -8.22 -16.58
C ASN A 66 1.30 -9.59 -16.63
N THR A 67 2.62 -9.64 -16.47
CA THR A 67 3.40 -10.88 -16.59
C THR A 67 4.29 -11.12 -15.38
N VAL A 68 5.10 -10.13 -14.99
CA VAL A 68 6.08 -10.31 -13.91
C VAL A 68 5.38 -10.43 -12.57
N ILE A 69 4.56 -9.45 -12.17
CA ILE A 69 3.87 -9.41 -10.87
C ILE A 69 3.02 -10.67 -10.63
N PRO A 70 2.16 -11.13 -11.57
CA PRO A 70 1.38 -12.35 -11.39
C PRO A 70 2.21 -13.62 -11.21
N SER A 71 3.48 -13.62 -11.67
CA SER A 71 4.39 -14.76 -11.57
C SER A 71 5.24 -14.75 -10.29
N LEU A 72 5.18 -13.68 -9.48
CA LEU A 72 5.99 -13.57 -8.27
C LEU A 72 5.52 -14.58 -7.21
N PRO A 73 6.45 -15.22 -6.48
CA PRO A 73 6.10 -16.14 -5.40
C PRO A 73 5.69 -15.42 -4.10
N HIS A 74 5.46 -14.11 -4.15
CA HIS A 74 5.18 -13.25 -3.01
C HIS A 74 4.22 -12.13 -3.41
N GLU A 75 3.51 -11.58 -2.43
CA GLU A 75 2.61 -10.45 -2.64
C GLU A 75 3.37 -9.21 -3.13
N ASN A 76 2.74 -8.45 -4.02
CA ASN A 76 3.24 -7.19 -4.53
C ASN A 76 2.30 -6.06 -4.10
N ASP A 77 2.86 -5.01 -3.50
CA ASP A 77 2.11 -3.86 -3.01
C ASP A 77 2.28 -2.60 -3.88
N GLY A 78 2.87 -2.73 -5.07
CA GLY A 78 3.14 -1.63 -5.99
C GLY A 78 4.51 -1.70 -6.67
N LEU A 79 4.95 -0.53 -7.14
CA LEU A 79 6.13 -0.35 -7.97
C LEU A 79 7.10 0.68 -7.38
N ILE A 80 8.39 0.49 -7.62
CA ILE A 80 9.44 1.44 -7.28
C ILE A 80 10.14 1.87 -8.57
N PHE A 81 10.12 3.16 -8.85
CA PHE A 81 10.83 3.77 -9.98
C PHE A 81 12.12 4.38 -9.47
N THR A 82 13.24 3.77 -9.87
CA THR A 82 14.57 4.19 -9.46
C THR A 82 15.25 4.96 -10.60
N PRO A 83 15.73 6.19 -10.37
CA PRO A 83 16.39 6.98 -11.41
C PRO A 83 17.71 6.32 -11.81
N VAL A 84 17.92 6.15 -13.11
CA VAL A 84 19.14 5.50 -13.63
C VAL A 84 20.36 6.40 -13.47
N TYR A 85 20.25 7.66 -13.89
CA TYR A 85 21.39 8.57 -14.00
C TYR A 85 21.71 9.34 -12.71
N ALA A 86 20.80 9.35 -11.74
CA ALA A 86 21.02 10.07 -10.49
C ALA A 86 21.99 9.29 -9.57
N PRO A 87 22.87 10.00 -8.84
CA PRO A 87 23.63 9.40 -7.76
C PRO A 87 22.68 8.96 -6.63
N TYR A 88 23.18 8.12 -5.73
CA TYR A 88 22.42 7.73 -4.55
C TYR A 88 22.33 8.90 -3.56
N ILE A 89 21.12 9.25 -3.13
CA ILE A 89 20.88 10.30 -2.15
C ILE A 89 20.58 9.67 -0.79
N LYS A 90 21.30 10.11 0.25
CA LYS A 90 21.02 9.72 1.64
C LYS A 90 19.74 10.42 2.11
N GLY A 91 18.80 9.67 2.70
CA GLY A 91 17.52 10.20 3.15
C GLY A 91 16.50 10.32 2.03
N THR A 92 15.66 11.36 2.06
CA THR A 92 14.56 11.52 1.09
C THR A 92 15.08 11.88 -0.29
N CYS A 93 14.96 10.95 -1.24
CA CYS A 93 15.22 11.17 -2.65
C CYS A 93 13.92 11.49 -3.40
N LYS A 94 13.74 12.74 -3.86
CA LYS A 94 12.54 13.15 -4.61
C LYS A 94 12.41 12.48 -5.98
N GLN A 95 13.50 11.94 -6.52
CA GLN A 95 13.52 11.24 -7.81
C GLN A 95 13.23 9.74 -7.67
N LEU A 96 13.30 9.19 -6.45
CA LEU A 96 12.91 7.81 -6.16
C LEU A 96 11.41 7.80 -5.90
N PHE A 97 10.65 7.25 -6.83
CA PHE A 97 9.20 7.25 -6.74
C PHE A 97 8.67 5.87 -6.34
N LYS A 98 7.71 5.86 -5.43
CA LYS A 98 6.94 4.66 -5.08
C LYS A 98 5.51 4.87 -5.54
N TRP A 99 5.01 3.93 -6.32
CA TRP A 99 3.62 3.88 -6.72
C TRP A 99 2.96 2.68 -6.04
N LYS A 100 1.75 2.87 -5.52
CA LYS A 100 0.90 1.77 -5.06
C LYS A 100 -0.48 1.93 -5.71
N PRO A 101 -1.12 0.84 -6.14
CA PRO A 101 -2.54 0.89 -6.49
C PRO A 101 -3.33 1.53 -5.34
N ALA A 102 -4.29 2.40 -5.65
CA ALA A 102 -5.07 3.11 -4.63
C ALA A 102 -5.74 2.16 -3.63
N GLY A 103 -6.28 1.03 -4.13
CA GLY A 103 -6.89 -0.01 -3.29
C GLY A 103 -5.92 -0.79 -2.40
N LEU A 104 -4.61 -0.63 -2.56
CA LEU A 104 -3.61 -1.20 -1.65
C LEU A 104 -3.11 -0.20 -0.59
N ASN A 105 -3.62 1.04 -0.61
CA ASN A 105 -3.43 1.96 0.51
C ASN A 105 -4.50 1.68 1.57
N SER A 106 -4.07 1.15 2.70
CA SER A 106 -4.93 0.89 3.85
C SER A 106 -4.66 1.86 5.00
N VAL A 107 -5.70 2.06 5.81
CA VAL A 107 -5.69 2.85 7.04
C VAL A 107 -6.24 1.99 8.16
N ASP A 108 -5.61 2.07 9.32
CA ASP A 108 -6.13 1.48 10.55
C ASP A 108 -7.08 2.49 11.23
N PHE A 109 -8.37 2.18 11.26
CA PHE A 109 -9.40 2.93 11.97
C PHE A 109 -9.82 2.23 13.24
N ARG A 110 -10.33 2.99 14.21
CA ARG A 110 -11.16 2.43 15.28
C ARG A 110 -12.59 2.40 14.76
N ILE A 111 -13.22 1.24 14.81
CA ILE A 111 -14.59 1.07 14.30
C ILE A 111 -15.59 1.04 15.45
N LEU A 112 -16.68 1.79 15.33
CA LEU A 112 -17.81 1.77 16.27
C LEU A 112 -19.09 1.47 15.50
N LEU A 113 -20.02 0.75 16.12
CA LEU A 113 -21.34 0.53 15.52
C LEU A 113 -22.11 1.84 15.57
N ALA A 114 -22.63 2.28 14.42
CA ALA A 114 -23.40 3.51 14.35
C ALA A 114 -24.76 3.34 15.06
N GLN A 115 -25.02 4.14 16.10
CA GLN A 115 -26.17 3.96 17.00
C GLN A 115 -27.51 4.17 16.29
N ASP A 116 -27.58 5.09 15.32
CA ASP A 116 -28.79 5.43 14.58
C ASP A 116 -29.25 4.34 13.60
N TYR A 117 -28.48 3.26 13.46
CA TYR A 117 -28.71 2.17 12.52
C TYR A 117 -28.99 0.83 13.21
N SER A 118 -29.60 0.83 14.40
CA SER A 118 -29.90 -0.40 15.14
C SER A 118 -30.69 -1.47 14.35
N ASN A 119 -31.37 -1.06 13.27
CA ASN A 119 -32.12 -1.95 12.37
C ASN A 119 -31.33 -2.37 11.10
N ARG A 120 -30.14 -1.81 10.87
CA ARG A 120 -29.19 -2.15 9.80
C ARG A 120 -27.79 -2.37 10.41
N ASN A 121 -27.51 -3.62 10.79
CA ASN A 121 -26.28 -4.04 11.50
C ASN A 121 -24.98 -3.98 10.66
N ASP A 122 -24.95 -3.19 9.60
CA ASP A 122 -23.88 -3.14 8.62
C ASP A 122 -23.16 -1.77 8.54
N VAL A 123 -23.58 -0.75 9.29
CA VAL A 123 -22.94 0.58 9.24
C VAL A 123 -21.97 0.81 10.41
N TRP A 124 -20.73 1.15 10.06
CA TRP A 124 -19.64 1.39 10.98
C TRP A 124 -19.14 2.83 10.89
N GLU A 125 -18.93 3.47 12.04
CA GLU A 125 -18.22 4.74 12.13
C GLU A 125 -16.71 4.50 12.19
N LEU A 126 -15.97 5.29 11.41
CA LEU A 126 -14.51 5.20 11.30
C LEU A 126 -13.85 6.35 12.06
N TRP A 127 -13.07 6.01 13.09
CA TRP A 127 -12.45 6.97 13.99
C TRP A 127 -10.92 6.90 13.92
N ALA A 128 -10.28 8.05 14.09
CA ALA A 128 -8.82 8.20 14.03
C ALA A 128 -8.25 9.08 15.13
N GLY A 129 -6.92 9.03 15.28
CA GLY A 129 -6.25 9.55 16.48
C GLY A 129 -6.68 8.77 17.72
N SER A 130 -6.31 9.20 18.92
CA SER A 130 -6.72 8.56 20.19
C SER A 130 -8.23 8.74 20.48
N ILE A 131 -9.09 8.33 19.54
CA ILE A 131 -10.56 8.31 19.57
C ILE A 131 -11.21 9.70 19.44
N THR A 132 -10.47 10.75 19.11
CA THR A 132 -11.00 12.12 19.17
C THR A 132 -11.69 12.60 17.90
N ARG A 133 -11.58 11.89 16.77
CA ARG A 133 -12.07 12.41 15.49
C ARG A 133 -12.76 11.34 14.65
N HIS A 134 -14.06 11.55 14.44
CA HIS A 134 -14.83 10.88 13.40
C HIS A 134 -14.28 11.29 12.03
N ILE A 135 -14.01 10.31 11.18
CA ILE A 135 -13.46 10.51 9.83
C ILE A 135 -14.54 10.29 8.78
N ASP A 136 -15.19 9.13 8.81
CA ASP A 136 -16.12 8.70 7.77
C ASP A 136 -16.98 7.53 8.28
N ARG A 137 -17.86 7.00 7.42
CA ARG A 137 -18.62 5.77 7.66
C ARG A 137 -18.33 4.72 6.60
N ALA A 138 -18.53 3.45 6.93
CA ALA A 138 -18.44 2.33 6.00
C ALA A 138 -19.66 1.42 6.13
N ILE A 139 -20.15 0.90 5.00
CA ILE A 139 -21.11 -0.22 4.96
C ILE A 139 -20.30 -1.50 4.82
N GLU A 140 -20.48 -2.43 5.75
CA GLU A 140 -19.73 -3.66 5.81
C GLU A 140 -20.62 -4.90 5.98
N THR A 141 -20.42 -5.87 5.09
CA THR A 141 -20.60 -7.28 5.40
C THR A 141 -19.20 -7.87 5.46
N GLY A 142 -18.63 -8.03 6.66
CA GLY A 142 -17.34 -8.70 6.80
C GLY A 142 -17.36 -10.08 6.15
N SER A 143 -16.18 -10.67 5.91
CA SER A 143 -16.16 -12.11 5.61
C SER A 143 -16.72 -12.88 6.80
N SER A 144 -17.31 -14.06 6.55
CA SER A 144 -17.81 -14.94 7.62
C SER A 144 -16.75 -15.27 8.68
N ASP A 145 -15.47 -15.17 8.30
CA ASP A 145 -14.35 -15.70 9.07
C ASP A 145 -13.70 -14.64 9.98
N ASP A 146 -13.84 -13.34 9.70
CA ASP A 146 -13.33 -12.25 10.56
C ASP A 146 -14.31 -11.06 10.58
N PRO A 147 -15.48 -11.20 11.21
CA PRO A 147 -16.48 -10.14 11.21
C PRO A 147 -15.99 -8.90 12.00
N PRO A 148 -16.32 -7.69 11.53
CA PRO A 148 -16.02 -6.46 12.26
C PRO A 148 -16.61 -6.51 13.66
N THR A 149 -15.81 -6.11 14.65
CA THR A 149 -16.22 -6.08 16.06
C THR A 149 -16.16 -4.65 16.57
N ALA A 150 -17.22 -4.18 17.22
CA ALA A 150 -17.25 -2.82 17.75
C ALA A 150 -16.10 -2.53 18.72
N ASN A 151 -15.59 -1.32 18.66
CA ASN A 151 -14.47 -0.81 19.46
C ASN A 151 -13.11 -1.50 19.19
N SER A 152 -12.98 -2.22 18.08
CA SER A 152 -11.72 -2.79 17.62
C SER A 152 -10.97 -1.84 16.67
N ILE A 153 -9.69 -2.13 16.41
CA ILE A 153 -8.96 -1.52 15.31
C ILE A 153 -9.11 -2.40 14.07
N ALA A 154 -9.55 -1.81 12.97
CA ALA A 154 -9.70 -2.48 11.68
C ALA A 154 -8.84 -1.78 10.63
N GLU A 155 -8.22 -2.58 9.76
CA GLU A 155 -7.56 -2.09 8.57
C GLU A 155 -8.60 -2.01 7.45
N LEU A 156 -8.76 -0.83 6.84
CA LEU A 156 -9.66 -0.59 5.73
C LEU A 156 -8.88 0.00 4.55
N PHE A 157 -9.31 -0.29 3.32
CA PHE A 157 -8.77 0.32 2.10
C PHE A 157 -9.85 1.10 1.36
N TRP A 158 -9.44 2.08 0.56
CA TRP A 158 -10.39 2.87 -0.24
C TRP A 158 -10.69 2.18 -1.57
N ASP A 159 -11.98 2.09 -1.90
CA ASP A 159 -12.48 1.57 -3.16
C ASP A 159 -13.40 2.60 -3.83
N PRO A 160 -13.04 3.11 -5.03
CA PRO A 160 -13.82 4.12 -5.74
C PRO A 160 -15.21 3.62 -6.21
N GLU A 161 -15.43 2.31 -6.30
CA GLU A 161 -16.70 1.71 -6.72
C GLU A 161 -17.60 1.36 -5.54
N TRP A 162 -17.06 1.36 -4.31
CA TRP A 162 -17.81 1.04 -3.11
C TRP A 162 -18.86 2.10 -2.78
N LYS A 163 -19.90 1.68 -2.04
CA LYS A 163 -21.01 2.55 -1.65
C LYS A 163 -20.82 3.02 -0.23
N THR A 164 -20.86 4.34 -0.03
CA THR A 164 -20.80 4.97 1.30
C THR A 164 -22.14 5.63 1.61
N PRO A 165 -22.72 5.43 2.81
CA PRO A 165 -23.93 6.13 3.21
C PRO A 165 -23.66 7.63 3.34
N ILE A 166 -24.56 8.46 2.80
CA ILE A 166 -24.51 9.91 2.98
C ILE A 166 -25.68 10.34 3.87
N GLU A 167 -25.40 11.19 4.86
CA GLU A 167 -26.43 11.88 5.65
C GLU A 167 -27.39 12.63 4.73
N ASN A 168 -28.64 12.19 4.67
CA ASN A 168 -29.69 12.94 3.98
C ASN A 168 -30.37 13.89 4.98
N LEU A 169 -29.82 15.10 5.11
CA LEU A 169 -30.36 16.16 5.98
C LEU A 169 -31.81 16.57 5.61
N ALA A 170 -32.30 16.23 4.42
CA ALA A 170 -33.66 16.59 3.97
C ALA A 170 -34.75 15.64 4.50
N ALA A 171 -34.40 14.48 5.05
CA ALA A 171 -35.36 13.50 5.58
C ALA A 171 -35.83 13.79 7.02
N HIS A 172 -35.37 14.87 7.64
CA HIS A 172 -35.76 15.30 9.00
C HIS A 172 -37.21 15.79 9.13
N ARG A 173 -38.11 15.47 8.19
CA ARG A 173 -39.51 15.88 8.27
C ARG A 173 -40.41 14.68 8.51
N ASP A 174 -40.94 14.68 9.72
CA ASP A 174 -42.15 13.98 10.15
C ASP A 174 -42.08 12.45 10.08
N THR A 175 -41.36 11.84 11.01
CA THR A 175 -41.79 10.73 11.90
C THR A 175 -40.60 9.86 12.30
N ASP A 176 -40.42 9.72 13.62
CA ASP A 176 -39.44 8.88 14.33
C ASP A 176 -37.96 9.26 14.09
N ASP A 177 -37.16 9.27 15.17
CA ASP A 177 -35.75 9.71 15.23
C ASP A 177 -34.77 8.85 14.37
N SER A 178 -35.27 8.05 13.43
CA SER A 178 -34.44 7.33 12.47
C SER A 178 -33.96 8.27 11.36
N ILE A 179 -32.66 8.54 11.33
CA ILE A 179 -32.04 9.21 10.20
C ILE A 179 -32.21 8.29 8.97
N ALA A 180 -33.07 8.66 8.03
CA ALA A 180 -33.25 7.90 6.80
C ALA A 180 -32.12 8.24 5.80
N TYR A 181 -30.99 7.54 5.93
CA TYR A 181 -29.92 7.55 4.94
C TYR A 181 -30.37 6.83 3.66
N THR A 182 -31.04 7.56 2.75
CA THR A 182 -31.56 7.03 1.47
C THR A 182 -30.61 7.22 0.30
N ALA A 183 -29.49 7.94 0.49
CA ALA A 183 -28.51 8.23 -0.56
C ALA A 183 -27.18 7.55 -0.27
N VAL A 184 -26.59 6.96 -1.31
CA VAL A 184 -25.23 6.40 -1.30
C VAL A 184 -24.35 7.17 -2.28
N SER A 185 -23.12 7.51 -1.88
CA SER A 185 -22.09 7.99 -2.81
C SER A 185 -21.26 6.82 -3.32
N ASN A 186 -20.66 7.01 -4.50
CA ASN A 186 -19.55 6.17 -4.94
C ASN A 186 -18.27 6.59 -4.22
N GLY A 187 -17.40 5.62 -3.95
CA GLY A 187 -16.19 5.80 -3.20
C GLY A 187 -16.43 5.56 -1.71
N GLY A 188 -15.72 4.57 -1.16
CA GLY A 188 -15.86 4.22 0.25
C GLY A 188 -14.72 3.39 0.79
N TRP A 189 -14.67 3.33 2.11
CA TRP A 189 -13.77 2.44 2.84
C TRP A 189 -14.36 1.04 2.93
N ARG A 190 -13.53 0.03 2.66
CA ARG A 190 -13.86 -1.39 2.75
C ARG A 190 -12.99 -2.08 3.78
N PHE A 191 -13.59 -2.93 4.61
CA PHE A 191 -12.85 -3.75 5.55
C PHE A 191 -11.89 -4.70 4.86
N LEU A 192 -10.68 -4.73 5.40
CA LEU A 192 -9.66 -5.71 5.05
C LEU A 192 -9.54 -6.77 6.14
N ARG A 193 -9.34 -6.35 7.39
CA ARG A 193 -9.15 -7.26 8.54
C ARG A 193 -9.17 -6.54 9.89
N LEU A 194 -9.36 -7.29 10.97
CA LEU A 194 -9.06 -6.81 12.31
C LEU A 194 -7.56 -6.75 12.61
N ARG A 195 -7.13 -5.64 13.23
CA ARG A 195 -5.75 -5.39 13.67
C ARG A 195 -5.62 -5.64 15.16
N ARG A 196 -5.71 -6.91 15.54
CA ARG A 196 -5.54 -7.38 16.93
C ARG A 196 -4.14 -7.09 17.49
N ASP A 197 -3.16 -6.84 16.61
CA ASP A 197 -1.82 -6.39 16.93
C ASP A 197 -1.73 -4.91 17.35
N LYS A 198 -2.80 -4.13 17.16
CA LYS A 198 -2.82 -2.68 17.39
C LYS A 198 -3.75 -2.26 18.52
N LEU A 199 -3.25 -1.34 19.35
CA LEU A 199 -4.03 -0.71 20.42
C LEU A 199 -4.69 0.60 19.98
N THR A 200 -4.14 1.26 18.97
CA THR A 200 -4.55 2.60 18.52
C THR A 200 -4.71 2.64 17.00
N PRO A 201 -5.68 3.42 16.48
CA PRO A 201 -5.79 3.64 15.03
C PRO A 201 -4.65 4.55 14.54
N ASN A 202 -4.59 4.81 13.24
CA ASN A 202 -3.65 5.78 12.70
C ASN A 202 -3.95 7.22 13.15
N ASP A 203 -2.90 8.05 13.18
CA ASP A 203 -3.01 9.49 13.39
C ASP A 203 -3.72 10.16 12.20
N VAL A 204 -4.50 11.21 12.48
CA VAL A 204 -5.27 11.95 11.47
C VAL A 204 -4.39 12.44 10.31
N ARG A 205 -3.12 12.78 10.57
CA ARG A 205 -2.17 13.20 9.53
C ARG A 205 -1.84 12.08 8.55
N VAL A 206 -1.75 10.83 9.02
CA VAL A 206 -1.53 9.67 8.15
C VAL A 206 -2.70 9.52 7.20
N ILE A 207 -3.92 9.64 7.71
CA ILE A 207 -5.16 9.58 6.93
C ILE A 207 -5.21 10.71 5.91
N SER A 208 -4.89 11.94 6.32
CA SER A 208 -4.84 13.07 5.39
C SER A 208 -3.84 12.85 4.26
N ASN A 209 -2.69 12.24 4.54
CA ASN A 209 -1.70 11.91 3.52
C ASN A 209 -2.18 10.79 2.58
N ILE A 210 -2.90 9.81 3.11
CA ILE A 210 -3.48 8.72 2.31
C ILE A 210 -4.63 9.24 1.44
N ASN A 211 -5.54 10.05 1.98
CA ASN A 211 -6.60 10.71 1.21
C ASN A 211 -6.02 11.56 0.08
N LYS A 212 -4.94 12.30 0.35
CA LYS A 212 -4.20 13.01 -0.68
C LYS A 212 -3.60 12.05 -1.71
N SER A 213 -2.98 10.95 -1.28
CA SER A 213 -2.43 9.94 -2.18
C SER A 213 -3.49 9.20 -3.01
N ILE A 214 -4.73 9.08 -2.52
CA ILE A 214 -5.86 8.51 -3.24
C ILE A 214 -6.36 9.52 -4.27
N SER A 215 -6.52 10.78 -3.88
CA SER A 215 -6.96 11.86 -4.77
C SER A 215 -5.95 12.20 -5.87
N ASP A 216 -4.66 12.22 -5.52
CA ASP A 216 -3.55 12.51 -6.45
C ASP A 216 -3.04 11.22 -7.13
N GLY A 217 -3.61 10.07 -6.80
CA GLY A 217 -3.12 8.76 -7.20
C GLY A 217 -3.41 8.46 -8.66
N CYS A 218 -2.40 8.00 -9.39
CA CYS A 218 -2.61 7.43 -10.72
C CYS A 218 -3.09 5.99 -10.61
N THR A 219 -4.11 5.61 -11.37
CA THR A 219 -4.56 4.23 -11.55
C THR A 219 -3.51 3.40 -12.29
N GLN A 220 -3.61 2.06 -12.17
CA GLN A 220 -2.72 1.15 -12.90
C GLN A 220 -2.77 1.40 -14.43
N ASP A 221 -3.97 1.65 -14.96
CA ASP A 221 -4.17 1.93 -16.38
C ASP A 221 -3.58 3.28 -16.80
N GLU A 222 -3.65 4.30 -15.95
CA GLU A 222 -3.01 5.59 -16.21
C GLU A 222 -1.49 5.47 -16.17
N VAL A 223 -0.94 4.73 -15.21
CA VAL A 223 0.51 4.48 -15.16
C VAL A 223 0.97 3.73 -16.42
N SER A 224 0.22 2.72 -16.87
CA SER A 224 0.52 1.97 -18.08
C SER A 224 0.42 2.83 -19.35
N ARG A 225 -0.61 3.67 -19.46
CA ARG A 225 -0.83 4.55 -20.63
C ARG A 225 0.19 5.68 -20.74
N ASN A 226 0.59 6.28 -19.62
CA ASN A 226 1.41 7.49 -19.62
C ASN A 226 2.93 7.22 -19.69
N ILE A 227 3.37 5.96 -19.54
CA ILE A 227 4.79 5.60 -19.60
C ILE A 227 5.04 4.84 -20.91
N GLN A 228 5.20 5.61 -22.00
CA GLN A 228 5.57 5.10 -23.32
C GLN A 228 7.05 5.40 -23.65
N PRO A 229 7.65 4.68 -24.60
CA PRO A 229 9.04 4.88 -25.02
C PRO A 229 9.36 6.30 -25.50
#